data_AF-A0A524JAE2-F1
#
_entry.id   AF-A0A524JAE2-F1
#
_cell.length_a   1.000
_cell.length_b   1.000
_cell.length_c   1.000
_cell.angle_alpha   90.00
_cell.angle_beta   90.00
_cell.angle_gamma   90.00
#
_symmetry.space_group_name_H-M   'P 1'
#
loop_
_entity.id
_entity.type
_entity.pdbx_description
1 polymer ?
#
loop_
_entity_poly.entity_id
_entity_poly.type
_entity_poly.pdbx_seq_one_letter_code
_entity_poly.pdbx_strand_id
1 'polypeptide(L)'
;MTERSETTPYLEYELQNGYIHNWLVLGPLETPVQGAEDGDEHSRKVQIAQEKENTILAVQDPPVDRATVTLEGTDFRWRYTRCLDDHFVDQSTFRHEWHYLQAWAYTILAVIDAADAEFILTTNGPADVWINGTHVHRQAHFSHQTPQSTAFSAPLQEGANDIIVRFEEVAARECPYVMALHVTGVDADDVVIKIPSSTERTARHLMFEGCFEQAYLENLVYFKGRHVTLRWSDVLTNRFNYEYNVQDPVDRIHVTGQTIATPGNAVDVGHDYRIWQGPFRVVLKARGEEYYDSNLRYHWDLPFTILDTEYSAEPYGTYAERYTEALTYAATQEKDLYGQIARMELEKWNDVSSDVIQNAIERINRRGDCSDFDMVGLLGVITRYMNKEEFPAELKSPLIETVINFKYWFDEPGGDAMCYTTENHSILFHTCEILAGQLF
;
A
#
# COMPACT_ATOMS: atom_id res chain seq x y z
N MET A 1 44.14 6.96 -17.19
CA MET A 1 44.77 6.12 -16.16
C MET A 1 44.39 6.71 -14.81
N THR A 2 43.28 6.22 -14.27
CA THR A 2 42.86 6.27 -12.86
C THR A 2 41.61 5.40 -12.85
N GLU A 3 41.83 4.09 -12.68
CA GLU A 3 40.80 3.20 -12.16
C GLU A 3 40.40 3.76 -10.79
N ARG A 4 39.28 4.46 -10.72
CA ARG A 4 38.56 4.58 -9.45
C ARG A 4 37.96 3.21 -9.21
N SER A 5 38.53 2.46 -8.27
CA SER A 5 37.81 1.41 -7.59
C SER A 5 36.65 2.11 -6.86
N GLU A 6 35.49 2.19 -7.50
CA GLU A 6 34.28 2.76 -6.90
C GLU A 6 33.74 1.73 -5.91
N THR A 7 34.18 1.84 -4.66
CA THR A 7 33.51 1.17 -3.55
C THR A 7 32.13 1.79 -3.39
N THR A 8 31.06 0.99 -3.51
CA THR A 8 29.69 1.43 -3.27
C THR A 8 29.60 2.14 -1.91
N PRO A 9 29.09 3.38 -1.83
CA PRO A 9 28.94 4.09 -0.57
C PRO A 9 27.85 3.43 0.29
N TYR A 10 27.97 3.54 1.61
CA TYR A 10 26.98 2.98 2.54
C TYR A 10 26.44 4.05 3.48
N LEU A 11 25.14 3.98 3.76
CA LEU A 11 24.55 4.59 4.96
C LEU A 11 24.80 3.63 6.12
N GLU A 12 25.22 4.14 7.27
CA GLU A 12 25.55 3.34 8.44
C GLU A 12 24.60 3.69 9.59
N TYR A 13 24.06 2.66 10.23
CA TYR A 13 23.09 2.75 11.32
C TYR A 13 23.43 1.76 12.43
N GLU A 14 22.94 2.04 13.62
CA GLU A 14 22.96 1.10 14.76
C GLU A 14 21.67 0.24 14.73
N LEU A 15 21.69 -0.88 15.45
CA LEU A 15 20.46 -1.61 15.75
C LEU A 15 19.55 -0.73 16.61
N GLN A 16 18.24 -0.75 16.35
CA GLN A 16 17.26 -0.04 17.16
C GLN A 16 16.49 -1.02 18.03
N ASN A 17 16.76 -1.03 19.34
CA ASN A 17 16.18 -2.01 20.28
C ASN A 17 16.39 -3.47 19.80
N GLY A 18 17.56 -3.77 19.22
CA GLY A 18 17.88 -5.07 18.64
C GLY A 18 17.29 -5.33 17.24
N TYR A 19 16.45 -4.44 16.69
CA TYR A 19 15.91 -4.57 15.35
C TYR A 19 16.80 -3.96 14.28
N ILE A 20 16.83 -4.61 13.12
CA ILE A 20 17.25 -3.96 11.88
C ILE A 20 16.13 -3.04 11.42
N HIS A 21 16.39 -1.74 11.42
CA HIS A 21 15.38 -0.71 11.19
C HIS A 21 15.46 -0.06 9.80
N ASN A 22 16.53 -0.34 9.05
CA ASN A 22 16.82 0.27 7.76
C ASN A 22 17.09 -0.83 6.74
N TRP A 23 16.45 -0.73 5.58
CA TRP A 23 16.41 -1.77 4.54
C TRP A 23 16.48 -1.16 3.15
N LEU A 24 16.98 -1.92 2.18
CA LEU A 24 16.55 -1.78 0.78
C LEU A 24 15.39 -2.75 0.56
N VAL A 25 14.28 -2.29 0.00
CA VAL A 25 13.08 -3.11 -0.25
C VAL A 25 12.78 -3.16 -1.75
N LEU A 26 12.39 -4.34 -2.24
CA LEU A 26 12.00 -4.62 -3.62
C LEU A 26 10.66 -5.34 -3.64
N GLY A 27 9.77 -4.92 -4.54
CA GLY A 27 8.45 -5.53 -4.72
C GLY A 27 7.29 -4.69 -4.16
N PRO A 28 6.10 -5.29 -3.97
CA PRO A 28 5.84 -6.71 -4.21
C PRO A 28 5.81 -7.06 -5.71
N LEU A 29 6.37 -8.23 -6.06
CA LEU A 29 6.02 -8.95 -7.28
C LEU A 29 4.66 -9.61 -7.06
N GLU A 30 3.74 -9.41 -7.99
CA GLU A 30 2.37 -9.89 -7.88
C GLU A 30 2.08 -10.89 -8.99
N THR A 31 1.70 -12.11 -8.61
CA THR A 31 1.30 -13.15 -9.54
C THR A 31 -0.19 -13.45 -9.33
N PRO A 32 -1.07 -13.17 -10.31
CA PRO A 32 -2.47 -13.57 -10.23
C PRO A 32 -2.61 -15.08 -10.07
N VAL A 33 -3.52 -15.51 -9.21
CA VAL A 33 -3.81 -16.93 -8.95
C VAL A 33 -5.21 -17.23 -9.44
N GLN A 34 -5.34 -18.19 -10.37
CA GLN A 34 -6.66 -18.59 -10.84
C GLN A 34 -7.48 -19.28 -9.75
N GLY A 35 -8.79 -19.07 -9.77
CA GLY A 35 -9.70 -19.66 -8.80
C GLY A 35 -9.75 -21.18 -8.90
N ALA A 36 -9.31 -21.87 -7.84
CA ALA A 36 -9.55 -23.30 -7.63
C ALA A 36 -10.67 -23.50 -6.59
N GLU A 37 -11.45 -24.57 -6.75
CA GLU A 37 -12.65 -24.90 -5.96
C GLU A 37 -12.34 -25.45 -4.55
N ASP A 38 -13.29 -25.20 -3.65
CA ASP A 38 -13.53 -25.79 -2.32
C ASP A 38 -12.40 -25.75 -1.26
N GLY A 39 -12.71 -25.12 -0.13
CA GLY A 39 -11.86 -25.08 1.08
C GLY A 39 -12.06 -23.78 1.87
N ASP A 40 -11.69 -23.78 3.16
CA ASP A 40 -11.60 -22.53 3.91
C ASP A 40 -10.40 -21.69 3.44
N GLU A 41 -10.46 -20.37 3.66
CA GLU A 41 -9.46 -19.41 3.17
C GLU A 41 -8.03 -19.75 3.60
N HIS A 42 -7.85 -20.19 4.86
CA HIS A 42 -6.54 -20.49 5.40
C HIS A 42 -5.90 -21.68 4.66
N SER A 43 -6.65 -22.77 4.51
CA SER A 43 -6.20 -23.95 3.76
C SER A 43 -5.79 -23.60 2.32
N ARG A 44 -6.53 -22.69 1.69
CA ARG A 44 -6.23 -22.21 0.33
C ARG A 44 -4.94 -21.38 0.26
N LYS A 45 -4.71 -20.47 1.21
CA LYS A 45 -3.45 -19.71 1.29
C LYS A 45 -2.25 -20.63 1.43
N VAL A 46 -2.36 -21.64 2.30
CA VAL A 46 -1.31 -22.66 2.47
C VAL A 46 -1.02 -23.40 1.16
N GLN A 47 -2.06 -23.87 0.46
CA GLN A 47 -1.90 -24.57 -0.81
C GLN A 47 -1.19 -23.69 -1.86
N ILE A 48 -1.63 -22.45 -2.04
CA ILE A 48 -1.05 -21.53 -3.03
C ILE A 48 0.43 -21.28 -2.74
N ALA A 49 0.80 -21.03 -1.48
CA ALA A 49 2.21 -20.83 -1.14
C ALA A 49 3.05 -22.09 -1.33
N GLN A 50 2.52 -23.28 -1.03
CA GLN A 50 3.22 -24.55 -1.28
C GLN A 50 3.46 -24.81 -2.78
N GLU A 51 2.48 -24.48 -3.63
CA GLU A 51 2.62 -24.59 -5.09
C GLU A 51 3.66 -23.62 -5.67
N LYS A 52 3.86 -22.47 -5.02
CA LYS A 52 4.80 -21.40 -5.43
C LYS A 52 6.16 -21.47 -4.72
N GLU A 53 6.29 -22.34 -3.73
CA GLU A 53 7.49 -22.45 -2.91
C GLU A 53 8.73 -22.76 -3.74
N ASN A 54 9.78 -21.96 -3.54
CA ASN A 54 11.10 -22.20 -4.09
C ASN A 54 12.15 -21.53 -3.21
N THR A 55 13.31 -22.16 -2.99
CA THR A 55 14.41 -21.57 -2.20
C THR A 55 15.46 -20.88 -3.08
N ILE A 56 15.13 -20.62 -4.35
CA ILE A 56 16.03 -19.96 -5.29
C ILE A 56 15.97 -18.45 -5.04
N LEU A 57 17.13 -17.87 -4.73
CA LEU A 57 17.27 -16.42 -4.66
C LEU A 57 17.22 -15.83 -6.08
N ALA A 58 16.11 -15.19 -6.42
CA ALA A 58 15.89 -14.60 -7.74
C ALA A 58 16.73 -13.33 -8.00
N VAL A 59 17.09 -12.61 -6.93
CA VAL A 59 17.91 -11.39 -7.02
C VAL A 59 19.38 -11.77 -7.00
N GLN A 60 20.10 -11.58 -8.11
CA GLN A 60 21.52 -11.94 -8.23
C GLN A 60 22.46 -10.73 -8.22
N ASP A 61 21.99 -9.56 -8.65
CA ASP A 61 22.80 -8.35 -8.66
C ASP A 61 22.91 -7.75 -7.25
N PRO A 62 24.08 -7.20 -6.87
CA PRO A 62 24.26 -6.54 -5.58
C PRO A 62 23.22 -5.43 -5.39
N PRO A 63 22.41 -5.48 -4.32
CA PRO A 63 21.40 -4.46 -4.09
C PRO A 63 22.03 -3.10 -3.83
N VAL A 64 21.58 -2.08 -4.55
CA VAL A 64 21.91 -0.66 -4.31
C VAL A 64 20.63 0.13 -4.43
N ASP A 65 20.45 1.15 -3.59
CA ASP A 65 19.28 2.03 -3.67
C ASP A 65 19.01 2.46 -5.13
N ARG A 66 17.76 2.29 -5.57
CA ARG A 66 17.25 2.57 -6.92
C ARG A 66 17.83 1.75 -8.07
N ALA A 67 18.72 0.79 -7.81
CA ALA A 67 19.13 -0.16 -8.84
C ALA A 67 17.90 -0.93 -9.35
N THR A 68 17.80 -1.05 -10.66
CA THR A 68 16.71 -1.78 -11.31
C THR A 68 17.01 -3.28 -11.26
N VAL A 69 16.00 -4.08 -10.94
CA VAL A 69 16.03 -5.54 -11.02
C VAL A 69 14.83 -5.98 -11.85
N THR A 70 15.05 -6.82 -12.87
CA THR A 70 13.97 -7.38 -13.68
C THR A 70 13.58 -8.75 -13.12
N LEU A 71 12.34 -8.89 -12.65
CA LEU A 71 11.76 -10.14 -12.16
C LEU A 71 10.56 -10.50 -13.04
N GLU A 72 10.55 -11.72 -13.59
CA GLU A 72 9.47 -12.21 -14.46
C GLU A 72 9.10 -11.26 -15.62
N GLY A 73 10.09 -10.55 -16.17
CA GLY A 73 9.88 -9.58 -17.25
C GLY A 73 9.35 -8.20 -16.81
N THR A 74 9.21 -7.97 -15.51
CA THR A 74 8.80 -6.69 -14.92
C THR A 74 9.98 -6.03 -14.22
N ASP A 75 10.17 -4.74 -14.47
CA ASP A 75 11.24 -3.95 -13.84
C ASP A 75 10.79 -3.42 -12.48
N PHE A 76 11.54 -3.78 -11.45
CA PHE A 76 11.44 -3.25 -10.10
C PHE A 76 12.66 -2.41 -9.78
N ARG A 77 12.57 -1.58 -8.74
CA ARG A 77 13.71 -0.83 -8.22
C ARG A 77 13.81 -1.02 -6.72
N TRP A 78 15.02 -1.26 -6.24
CA TRP A 78 15.31 -1.19 -4.80
C TRP A 78 14.96 0.19 -4.27
N ARG A 79 14.33 0.25 -3.10
CA ARG A 79 14.00 1.50 -2.43
C ARG A 79 14.51 1.46 -1.01
N TYR A 80 15.30 2.46 -0.64
CA TYR A 80 15.57 2.71 0.77
C TYR A 80 14.27 2.83 1.55
N THR A 81 14.15 2.03 2.61
CA THR A 81 13.02 1.99 3.54
C THR A 81 13.56 2.02 4.96
N ARG A 82 13.18 3.07 5.68
CA ARG A 82 13.32 3.17 7.13
C ARG A 82 11.99 2.76 7.75
N CYS A 83 12.01 1.84 8.70
CA CYS A 83 10.79 1.43 9.41
C CYS A 83 10.25 2.56 10.30
N LEU A 84 9.02 2.41 10.80
CA LEU A 84 8.50 3.25 11.88
C LEU A 84 8.87 2.63 13.25
N ASP A 85 8.34 3.19 14.33
CA ASP A 85 8.61 2.74 15.71
C ASP A 85 8.26 1.26 15.97
N ASP A 86 7.45 0.65 15.09
CA ASP A 86 7.10 -0.77 15.11
C ASP A 86 8.15 -1.69 14.44
N HIS A 87 9.18 -1.10 13.83
CA HIS A 87 10.27 -1.78 13.12
C HIS A 87 9.84 -2.61 11.89
N PHE A 88 8.60 -2.47 11.43
CA PHE A 88 8.10 -3.25 10.30
C PHE A 88 8.49 -2.62 8.96
N VAL A 89 8.95 -3.47 8.04
CA VAL A 89 8.83 -3.21 6.61
C VAL A 89 7.40 -3.58 6.22
N ASP A 90 6.60 -2.57 5.89
CA ASP A 90 5.18 -2.74 5.56
C ASP A 90 4.96 -2.69 4.04
N GLN A 91 4.39 -3.77 3.49
CA GLN A 91 3.93 -3.90 2.10
C GLN A 91 2.43 -4.24 2.04
N SER A 92 1.70 -3.99 3.13
CA SER A 92 0.28 -4.30 3.26
C SER A 92 -0.55 -3.66 2.15
N THR A 93 -1.54 -4.40 1.69
CA THR A 93 -2.31 -4.04 0.50
C THR A 93 -3.71 -4.61 0.55
N PHE A 94 -4.52 -4.34 -0.47
CA PHE A 94 -5.83 -4.94 -0.64
C PHE A 94 -5.98 -5.49 -2.06
N ARG A 95 -6.50 -6.71 -2.23
CA ARG A 95 -6.75 -7.29 -3.55
C ARG A 95 -8.16 -7.86 -3.65
N HIS A 96 -8.94 -7.39 -4.61
CA HIS A 96 -10.27 -7.95 -4.88
C HIS A 96 -10.21 -9.40 -5.41
N GLU A 97 -9.08 -9.83 -5.96
CA GLU A 97 -8.88 -11.18 -6.52
C GLU A 97 -7.63 -11.82 -5.92
N TRP A 98 -7.50 -13.14 -6.05
CA TRP A 98 -6.38 -13.89 -5.49
C TRP A 98 -5.06 -13.57 -6.17
N HIS A 99 -4.07 -13.16 -5.38
CA HIS A 99 -2.71 -12.91 -5.82
C HIS A 99 -1.72 -13.58 -4.87
N TYR A 100 -0.62 -14.06 -5.42
CA TYR A 100 0.56 -14.42 -4.65
C TYR A 100 1.54 -13.26 -4.71
N LEU A 101 2.02 -12.82 -3.55
CA LEU A 101 2.88 -11.66 -3.37
C LEU A 101 4.24 -12.09 -2.88
N GLN A 102 5.29 -11.47 -3.44
CA GLN A 102 6.66 -11.64 -2.97
C GLN A 102 7.36 -10.30 -2.88
N ALA A 103 8.05 -10.06 -1.78
CA ALA A 103 8.86 -8.88 -1.55
C ALA A 103 10.20 -9.32 -0.96
N TRP A 104 11.22 -8.52 -1.22
CA TRP A 104 12.56 -8.76 -0.73
C TRP A 104 13.00 -7.54 0.07
N ALA A 105 13.61 -7.79 1.22
CA ALA A 105 14.34 -6.78 1.94
C ALA A 105 15.79 -7.20 2.09
N TYR A 106 16.68 -6.22 1.95
CA TYR A 106 18.10 -6.43 1.99
C TYR A 106 18.76 -5.43 2.93
N THR A 107 19.77 -5.91 3.65
CA THR A 107 20.68 -5.10 4.45
C THR A 107 22.03 -5.78 4.55
N ILE A 108 23.04 -5.05 5.01
CA ILE A 108 24.32 -5.62 5.41
C ILE A 108 24.44 -5.46 6.92
N LEU A 109 24.67 -6.57 7.62
CA LEU A 109 24.97 -6.57 9.04
C LEU A 109 26.47 -6.81 9.23
N ALA A 110 27.19 -5.78 9.65
CA ALA A 110 28.61 -5.86 9.92
C ALA A 110 28.88 -6.11 11.40
N VAL A 111 29.64 -7.16 11.73
CA VAL A 111 30.06 -7.50 13.10
C VAL A 111 31.57 -7.38 13.27
N ILE A 112 32.04 -7.02 14.46
CA ILE A 112 33.48 -6.91 14.75
C ILE A 112 34.18 -8.27 14.78
N ASP A 113 33.54 -9.27 15.38
CA ASP A 113 34.05 -10.64 15.46
C ASP A 113 33.01 -11.61 14.89
N ALA A 114 33.47 -12.72 14.30
CA ALA A 114 32.57 -13.80 13.89
C ALA A 114 31.78 -14.34 15.09
N ALA A 115 30.47 -14.52 14.93
CA ALA A 115 29.57 -14.89 16.01
C ALA A 115 28.42 -15.77 15.51
N ASP A 116 27.89 -16.63 16.38
CA ASP A 116 26.61 -17.30 16.16
C ASP A 116 25.50 -16.39 16.70
N ALA A 117 24.75 -15.75 15.80
CA ALA A 117 23.69 -14.84 16.18
C ALA A 117 22.33 -15.55 16.21
N GLU A 118 21.47 -15.08 17.12
CA GLU A 118 20.08 -15.50 17.23
C GLU A 118 19.18 -14.44 16.59
N PHE A 119 18.44 -14.82 15.56
CA PHE A 119 17.51 -13.97 14.85
C PHE A 119 16.07 -14.30 15.22
N ILE A 120 15.21 -13.29 15.28
CA ILE A 120 13.76 -13.46 15.43
C ILE A 120 13.09 -12.78 14.23
N LEU A 121 12.56 -13.59 13.32
CA LEU A 121 11.84 -13.12 12.14
C LEU A 121 10.34 -13.09 12.42
N THR A 122 9.71 -11.94 12.21
CA THR A 122 8.28 -11.74 12.42
C THR A 122 7.60 -11.43 11.10
N THR A 123 6.61 -12.23 10.67
CA THR A 123 5.87 -12.01 9.41
C THR A 123 4.41 -12.49 9.49
N ASN A 124 3.57 -12.02 8.56
CA ASN A 124 2.22 -12.56 8.34
C ASN A 124 2.26 -13.89 7.57
N GLY A 125 2.91 -13.93 6.41
CA GLY A 125 3.02 -15.14 5.59
C GLY A 125 4.40 -15.80 5.62
N PRO A 126 4.64 -16.79 4.74
CA PRO A 126 5.91 -17.48 4.64
C PRO A 126 7.09 -16.54 4.37
N ALA A 127 8.28 -16.94 4.81
CA ALA A 127 9.49 -16.17 4.54
C ALA A 127 10.74 -17.03 4.55
N ASP A 128 11.72 -16.61 3.77
CA ASP A 128 13.04 -17.21 3.62
C ASP A 128 14.13 -16.19 3.91
N VAL A 129 15.21 -16.65 4.56
CA VAL A 129 16.37 -15.82 4.88
C VAL A 129 17.62 -16.41 4.25
N TRP A 130 18.38 -15.57 3.57
CA TRP A 130 19.72 -15.87 3.08
C TRP A 130 20.74 -14.98 3.77
N ILE A 131 21.85 -15.58 4.21
CA ILE A 131 23.02 -14.88 4.72
C ILE A 131 24.21 -15.22 3.81
N ASN A 132 24.86 -14.21 3.26
CA ASN A 132 25.99 -14.36 2.32
C ASN A 132 25.67 -15.32 1.16
N GLY A 133 24.44 -15.24 0.63
CA GLY A 133 23.93 -16.09 -0.44
C GLY A 133 23.55 -17.52 -0.03
N THR A 134 23.80 -17.93 1.22
CA THR A 134 23.40 -19.24 1.74
C THR A 134 22.03 -19.15 2.38
N HIS A 135 21.11 -20.03 1.98
CA HIS A 135 19.78 -20.13 2.62
C HIS A 135 19.94 -20.70 4.03
N VAL A 136 19.50 -19.96 5.05
CA VAL A 136 19.69 -20.32 6.48
C VAL A 136 18.40 -20.60 7.22
N HIS A 137 17.26 -20.07 6.74
CA HIS A 137 15.98 -20.23 7.43
C HIS A 137 14.79 -20.16 6.46
N ARG A 138 13.74 -20.94 6.77
CA ARG A 138 12.40 -20.78 6.22
C ARG A 138 11.36 -20.92 7.32
N GLN A 139 10.37 -20.04 7.33
CA GLN A 139 9.12 -20.21 8.05
C GLN A 139 7.96 -20.25 7.07
N ALA A 140 6.98 -21.13 7.31
CA ALA A 140 5.91 -21.44 6.37
C ALA A 140 4.51 -21.24 6.97
N HIS A 141 4.38 -20.37 7.99
CA HIS A 141 3.10 -20.07 8.61
C HIS A 141 2.31 -19.02 7.82
N PHE A 142 1.02 -18.97 8.11
CA PHE A 142 0.15 -17.85 7.78
C PHE A 142 -0.53 -17.35 9.05
N SER A 143 -0.37 -16.06 9.32
CA SER A 143 -1.00 -15.36 10.42
C SER A 143 -1.59 -14.05 9.90
N HIS A 144 -2.91 -14.04 9.75
CA HIS A 144 -3.60 -13.03 8.96
C HIS A 144 -3.47 -11.61 9.54
N GLN A 145 -3.90 -11.37 10.78
CA GLN A 145 -3.92 -10.01 11.36
C GLN A 145 -2.65 -9.72 12.18
N THR A 146 -2.33 -10.58 13.14
CA THR A 146 -1.15 -10.40 14.00
C THR A 146 0.00 -11.22 13.45
N PRO A 147 1.13 -10.63 13.04
CA PRO A 147 2.25 -11.40 12.52
C PRO A 147 2.83 -12.32 13.61
N GLN A 148 3.42 -13.43 13.20
CA GLN A 148 4.02 -14.42 14.10
C GLN A 148 5.54 -14.35 14.02
N SER A 149 6.19 -14.48 15.18
CA SER A 149 7.65 -14.50 15.32
C SER A 149 8.19 -15.93 15.42
N THR A 150 9.27 -16.22 14.68
CA THR A 150 10.03 -17.47 14.77
C THR A 150 11.50 -17.13 14.99
N ALA A 151 12.13 -17.81 15.95
CA ALA A 151 13.56 -17.67 16.21
C ALA A 151 14.38 -18.68 15.40
N PHE A 152 15.59 -18.29 14.98
CA PHE A 152 16.57 -19.19 14.37
C PHE A 152 18.00 -18.69 14.60
N SER A 153 18.93 -19.63 14.69
CA SER A 153 20.37 -19.35 14.80
C SER A 153 21.02 -19.37 13.43
N ALA A 154 21.94 -18.44 13.17
CA ALA A 154 22.78 -18.49 11.98
C ALA A 154 24.18 -17.90 12.25
N PRO A 155 25.24 -18.47 11.65
CA PRO A 155 26.60 -17.96 11.81
C PRO A 155 26.77 -16.65 11.02
N LEU A 156 27.49 -15.71 11.63
CA LEU A 156 27.97 -14.47 11.02
C LEU A 156 29.50 -14.52 10.92
N GLN A 157 30.02 -14.10 9.77
CA GLN A 157 31.46 -13.90 9.59
C GLN A 157 31.89 -12.54 10.15
N GLU A 158 33.16 -12.42 10.55
CA GLU A 158 33.78 -11.14 10.87
C GLU A 158 33.63 -10.16 9.68
N GLY A 159 33.24 -8.92 9.97
CA GLY A 159 32.95 -7.91 8.97
C GLY A 159 31.53 -8.03 8.41
N ALA A 160 31.37 -7.75 7.11
CA ALA A 160 30.07 -7.61 6.47
C ALA A 160 29.37 -8.96 6.21
N ASN A 161 28.08 -9.03 6.54
CA ASN A 161 27.20 -10.15 6.20
C ASN A 161 26.00 -9.62 5.41
N ASP A 162 25.84 -10.07 4.17
CA ASP A 162 24.68 -9.76 3.34
C ASP A 162 23.47 -10.54 3.86
N ILE A 163 22.40 -9.85 4.21
CA ILE A 163 21.14 -10.47 4.66
C ILE A 163 20.04 -10.12 3.65
N ILE A 164 19.42 -11.14 3.07
CA ILE A 164 18.21 -11.00 2.27
C ILE A 164 17.08 -11.76 2.94
N VAL A 165 15.95 -11.11 3.13
CA VAL A 165 14.69 -11.72 3.54
C VAL A 165 13.73 -11.64 2.38
N ARG A 166 13.27 -12.78 1.84
CA ARG A 166 12.08 -12.83 1.00
C ARG A 166 10.91 -13.16 1.89
N PHE A 167 9.92 -12.30 1.95
CA PHE A 167 8.67 -12.55 2.66
C PHE A 167 7.53 -12.58 1.66
N GLU A 168 6.59 -13.47 1.87
CA GLU A 168 5.56 -13.88 0.92
C GLU A 168 4.17 -13.72 1.56
N GLU A 169 3.15 -13.53 0.73
CA GLU A 169 1.76 -13.53 1.19
C GLU A 169 0.83 -13.98 0.07
N VAL A 170 -0.35 -14.49 0.44
CA VAL A 170 -1.42 -14.81 -0.50
C VAL A 170 -2.57 -13.84 -0.24
N ALA A 171 -2.64 -12.82 -1.10
CA ALA A 171 -3.59 -11.75 -1.00
C ALA A 171 -4.94 -12.14 -1.59
N ALA A 172 -5.96 -12.09 -0.75
CA ALA A 172 -7.35 -11.92 -1.11
C ALA A 172 -7.94 -11.01 -0.04
N ARG A 173 -8.58 -9.91 -0.46
CA ARG A 173 -9.09 -8.83 0.40
C ARG A 173 -7.97 -8.07 1.09
N GLU A 174 -8.17 -7.67 2.34
CA GLU A 174 -7.13 -7.08 3.17
C GLU A 174 -5.96 -8.06 3.34
N CYS A 175 -4.77 -7.54 3.14
CA CYS A 175 -3.55 -8.32 3.12
C CYS A 175 -2.51 -7.62 4.01
N PRO A 176 -2.56 -7.82 5.33
CA PRO A 176 -1.45 -7.47 6.20
C PRO A 176 -0.21 -8.21 5.74
N TYR A 177 0.83 -7.45 5.38
CA TYR A 177 2.00 -8.00 4.70
C TYR A 177 3.25 -7.30 5.18
N VAL A 178 3.66 -7.66 6.39
CA VAL A 178 4.81 -7.04 7.05
C VAL A 178 5.91 -8.04 7.34
N MET A 179 7.13 -7.52 7.53
CA MET A 179 8.21 -8.25 8.16
C MET A 179 9.04 -7.39 9.11
N ALA A 180 9.62 -8.02 10.14
CA ALA A 180 10.66 -7.43 10.98
C ALA A 180 11.71 -8.49 11.34
N LEU A 181 12.96 -8.07 11.46
CA LEU A 181 14.07 -8.93 11.88
C LEU A 181 14.78 -8.34 13.11
N HIS A 182 14.71 -9.07 14.21
CA HIS A 182 15.40 -8.74 15.46
C HIS A 182 16.63 -9.64 15.61
N VAL A 183 17.73 -9.05 16.10
CA VAL A 183 19.03 -9.70 16.23
C VAL A 183 19.44 -9.71 17.71
N THR A 184 19.87 -10.87 18.19
CA THR A 184 20.34 -11.09 19.55
C THR A 184 21.57 -12.00 19.55
N GLY A 185 22.24 -12.12 20.70
CA GLY A 185 23.45 -12.95 20.82
C GLY A 185 24.72 -12.26 20.31
N VAL A 186 24.62 -11.01 19.86
CA VAL A 186 25.73 -10.11 19.51
C VAL A 186 25.63 -8.85 20.38
N ASP A 187 26.77 -8.25 20.71
CA ASP A 187 26.78 -6.94 21.38
C ASP A 187 26.34 -5.88 20.37
N ALA A 188 25.30 -5.11 20.69
CA ALA A 188 24.75 -4.12 19.78
C ALA A 188 25.77 -3.02 19.44
N ASP A 189 26.70 -2.73 20.35
CA ASP A 189 27.78 -1.75 20.15
C ASP A 189 28.84 -2.26 19.13
N ASP A 190 28.88 -3.58 18.88
CA ASP A 190 29.78 -4.24 17.94
C ASP A 190 29.12 -4.51 16.57
N VAL A 191 27.87 -4.03 16.37
CA VAL A 191 27.10 -4.21 15.14
C VAL A 191 26.87 -2.89 14.43
N VAL A 192 27.13 -2.87 13.11
CA VAL A 192 26.76 -1.76 12.23
C VAL A 192 25.89 -2.27 11.09
N ILE A 193 24.72 -1.68 10.94
CA ILE A 193 23.85 -1.90 9.78
C ILE A 193 24.30 -0.99 8.64
N LYS A 194 24.53 -1.56 7.47
CA LYS A 194 24.98 -0.85 6.27
C LYS A 194 23.98 -0.99 5.14
N ILE A 195 23.60 0.14 4.55
CA ILE A 195 22.69 0.20 3.40
C ILE A 195 23.45 0.72 2.19
N PRO A 196 23.62 -0.06 1.12
CA PRO A 196 24.28 0.41 -0.09
C PRO A 196 23.51 1.56 -0.72
N SER A 197 24.19 2.69 -0.82
CA SER A 197 23.60 3.96 -1.24
C SER A 197 23.91 4.25 -2.70
N SER A 198 22.97 4.94 -3.34
CA SER A 198 23.12 5.45 -4.69
C SER A 198 23.82 6.80 -4.75
N THR A 199 24.12 7.40 -3.58
CA THR A 199 24.80 8.69 -3.44
C THR A 199 26.08 8.57 -2.62
N GLU A 200 27.13 9.26 -3.04
CA GLU A 200 28.35 9.43 -2.22
C GLU A 200 28.13 10.39 -1.04
N ARG A 201 27.02 11.16 -1.03
CA ARG A 201 26.71 12.13 0.04
C ARG A 201 25.92 11.51 1.18
N THR A 202 26.39 10.39 1.72
CA THR A 202 25.70 9.61 2.77
C THR A 202 25.44 10.43 4.04
N ALA A 203 26.41 11.22 4.50
CA ALA A 203 26.21 12.13 5.64
C ALA A 203 25.08 13.15 5.39
N ARG A 204 24.92 13.61 4.14
CA ARG A 204 23.85 14.54 3.76
C ARG A 204 22.49 13.85 3.72
N HIS A 205 22.44 12.57 3.32
CA HIS A 205 21.24 11.74 3.42
C HIS A 205 20.76 11.65 4.87
N LEU A 206 21.64 11.23 5.78
CA LEU A 206 21.33 11.09 7.21
C LEU A 206 20.84 12.42 7.84
N MET A 207 21.40 13.54 7.39
CA MET A 207 20.93 14.87 7.82
C MET A 207 19.50 15.18 7.35
N PHE A 208 19.14 14.81 6.11
CA PHE A 208 17.77 15.00 5.62
C PHE A 208 16.80 14.05 6.32
N GLU A 209 17.20 12.81 6.54
CA GLU A 209 16.44 11.81 7.30
C GLU A 209 16.08 12.31 8.69
N GLY A 210 17.08 12.62 9.53
CA GLY A 210 16.83 13.12 10.89
C GLY A 210 16.14 14.49 10.94
N CYS A 211 16.18 15.28 9.86
CA CYS A 211 15.39 16.51 9.76
C CYS A 211 13.93 16.18 9.43
N PHE A 212 13.66 15.52 8.30
CA PHE A 212 12.33 15.36 7.72
C PHE A 212 11.38 14.55 8.60
N GLU A 213 11.90 13.62 9.40
CA GLU A 213 11.13 12.90 10.42
C GLU A 213 10.46 13.82 11.46
N GLN A 214 10.97 15.05 11.62
CA GLN A 214 10.43 16.03 12.55
C GLN A 214 9.33 16.90 11.92
N ALA A 215 8.99 16.65 10.65
CA ALA A 215 7.90 17.32 9.97
C ALA A 215 6.58 16.59 10.23
N TYR A 216 5.50 17.35 10.38
CA TYR A 216 4.16 16.80 10.53
C TYR A 216 3.12 17.73 9.88
N LEU A 217 1.98 17.18 9.52
CA LEU A 217 0.81 17.96 9.11
C LEU A 217 -0.07 18.26 10.31
N GLU A 218 -0.63 19.47 10.37
CA GLU A 218 -1.51 19.88 11.47
C GLU A 218 -2.79 19.03 11.53
N ASN A 219 -3.28 18.60 10.38
CA ASN A 219 -4.41 17.71 10.22
C ASN A 219 -4.11 16.64 9.17
N LEU A 220 -4.83 15.52 9.22
CA LEU A 220 -4.81 14.49 8.17
C LEU A 220 -5.94 14.67 7.16
N VAL A 221 -6.97 15.45 7.51
CA VAL A 221 -8.11 15.75 6.64
C VAL A 221 -8.27 17.26 6.55
N TYR A 222 -8.31 17.76 5.32
CA TYR A 222 -8.52 19.16 4.98
C TYR A 222 -9.76 19.31 4.10
N PHE A 223 -10.28 20.52 4.05
CA PHE A 223 -11.40 20.86 3.18
C PHE A 223 -10.94 21.81 2.09
N LYS A 224 -11.56 21.70 0.91
CA LYS A 224 -11.24 22.57 -0.22
C LYS A 224 -11.28 24.05 0.17
N GLY A 225 -10.25 24.80 -0.23
CA GLY A 225 -10.10 26.21 0.12
C GLY A 225 -9.51 26.47 1.52
N ARG A 226 -9.09 25.43 2.26
CA ARG A 226 -8.26 25.57 3.47
C ARG A 226 -6.78 25.37 3.16
N HIS A 227 -5.96 25.97 4.02
CA HIS A 227 -4.51 25.80 4.04
C HIS A 227 -4.14 24.38 4.45
N VAL A 228 -3.14 23.79 3.79
CA VAL A 228 -2.52 22.53 4.20
C VAL A 228 -1.26 22.89 4.95
N THR A 229 -1.31 22.88 6.28
CA THR A 229 -0.21 23.38 7.12
C THR A 229 0.82 22.27 7.38
N LEU A 230 2.00 22.42 6.80
CA LEU A 230 3.20 21.66 7.15
C LEU A 230 3.92 22.35 8.33
N ARG A 231 4.17 21.62 9.41
CA ARG A 231 4.88 22.12 10.60
C ARG A 231 6.16 21.34 10.87
N TRP A 232 7.05 21.97 11.62
CA TRP A 232 8.29 21.38 12.11
C TRP A 232 8.30 21.34 13.64
N SER A 233 8.90 20.30 14.21
CA SER A 233 9.11 20.19 15.66
C SER A 233 9.88 21.39 16.23
N ASP A 234 9.52 21.82 17.44
CA ASP A 234 10.21 22.89 18.17
C ASP A 234 11.62 22.47 18.63
N VAL A 235 11.88 21.16 18.72
CA VAL A 235 13.20 20.63 19.11
C VAL A 235 14.14 20.45 17.92
N LEU A 236 13.73 20.86 16.71
CA LEU A 236 14.58 20.82 15.54
C LEU A 236 15.87 21.62 15.80
N THR A 237 17.02 20.97 15.64
CA THR A 237 18.31 21.58 16.00
C THR A 237 18.96 22.32 14.84
N ASN A 238 18.61 21.95 13.60
CA ASN A 238 19.29 22.40 12.40
C ASN A 238 18.30 22.94 11.36
N ARG A 239 18.74 23.94 10.59
CA ARG A 239 17.96 24.50 9.49
C ARG A 239 18.34 23.83 8.18
N PHE A 240 17.34 23.40 7.41
CA PHE A 240 17.56 22.72 6.14
C PHE A 240 16.75 23.35 5.02
N ASN A 241 17.39 23.65 3.90
CA ASN A 241 16.67 24.03 2.69
C ASN A 241 16.13 22.75 2.04
N TYR A 242 14.85 22.75 1.70
CA TYR A 242 14.19 21.59 1.08
C TYR A 242 13.22 22.02 -0.01
N GLU A 243 12.83 21.06 -0.83
CA GLU A 243 11.71 21.16 -1.76
C GLU A 243 10.57 20.28 -1.26
N TYR A 244 9.33 20.76 -1.39
CA TYR A 244 8.14 19.95 -1.16
C TYR A 244 7.34 19.82 -2.45
N ASN A 245 6.67 18.67 -2.61
CA ASN A 245 5.68 18.46 -3.64
C ASN A 245 4.39 17.93 -3.03
N VAL A 246 3.24 18.44 -3.46
CA VAL A 246 1.95 17.78 -3.20
C VAL A 246 1.66 16.85 -4.36
N GLN A 247 1.59 15.56 -4.07
CA GLN A 247 1.39 14.50 -5.05
C GLN A 247 0.09 13.74 -4.79
N ASP A 248 -0.56 13.30 -5.86
CA ASP A 248 -1.66 12.33 -5.79
C ASP A 248 -1.12 10.88 -5.75
N PRO A 249 -1.99 9.85 -5.60
CA PRO A 249 -1.55 8.46 -5.50
C PRO A 249 -0.86 7.89 -6.74
N VAL A 250 -0.93 8.59 -7.88
CA VAL A 250 -0.26 8.19 -9.13
C VAL A 250 1.00 9.03 -9.39
N ASP A 251 1.58 9.58 -8.33
CA ASP A 251 2.82 10.36 -8.30
C ASP A 251 2.76 11.69 -9.09
N ARG A 252 1.56 12.15 -9.49
CA ARG A 252 1.43 13.42 -10.22
C ARG A 252 1.60 14.59 -9.27
N ILE A 253 2.48 15.51 -9.62
CA ILE A 253 2.76 16.72 -8.84
C ILE A 253 1.72 17.81 -9.16
N HIS A 254 1.01 18.28 -8.14
CA HIS A 254 0.01 19.36 -8.23
C HIS A 254 0.57 20.70 -7.73
N VAL A 255 1.36 20.67 -6.66
CA VAL A 255 2.01 21.83 -6.06
C VAL A 255 3.48 21.53 -5.85
N THR A 256 4.33 22.52 -6.08
CA THR A 256 5.77 22.45 -5.78
C THR A 256 6.20 23.75 -5.14
N GLY A 257 7.14 23.67 -4.19
CA GLY A 257 7.70 24.84 -3.55
C GLY A 257 9.00 24.54 -2.84
N GLN A 258 9.73 25.59 -2.48
CA GLN A 258 11.01 25.50 -1.79
C GLN A 258 10.99 26.41 -0.57
N THR A 259 11.48 25.91 0.56
CA THR A 259 11.50 26.66 1.81
C THR A 259 12.59 26.13 2.74
N ILE A 260 12.61 26.64 3.97
CA ILE A 260 13.61 26.32 4.98
C ILE A 260 12.91 25.71 6.20
N ALA A 261 13.33 24.50 6.58
CA ALA A 261 12.95 23.87 7.83
C ALA A 261 13.54 24.70 8.97
N THR A 262 12.68 25.24 9.83
CA THR A 262 13.07 26.01 11.01
C THR A 262 12.20 25.60 12.19
N PRO A 263 12.72 25.64 13.43
CA PRO A 263 12.00 25.12 14.60
C PRO A 263 10.66 25.83 14.79
N GLY A 264 9.59 25.07 14.98
CA GLY A 264 8.23 25.58 15.19
C GLY A 264 7.57 26.27 13.99
N ASN A 265 8.25 26.33 12.84
CA ASN A 265 7.75 27.00 11.65
C ASN A 265 6.56 26.26 11.04
N ALA A 266 5.66 27.04 10.44
CA ALA A 266 4.49 26.54 9.72
C ALA A 266 4.52 27.11 8.29
N VAL A 267 4.32 26.23 7.31
CA VAL A 267 4.25 26.59 5.90
C VAL A 267 2.96 26.04 5.33
N ASP A 268 2.16 26.91 4.71
CA ASP A 268 1.03 26.45 3.90
C ASP A 268 1.57 25.86 2.58
N VAL A 269 1.36 24.56 2.41
CA VAL A 269 1.70 23.82 1.20
C VAL A 269 0.46 23.51 0.35
N GLY A 270 -0.70 24.02 0.75
CA GLY A 270 -1.97 23.91 0.03
C GLY A 270 -2.04 24.81 -1.20
N HIS A 271 -3.11 24.66 -1.99
CA HIS A 271 -3.37 25.49 -3.16
C HIS A 271 -4.82 25.35 -3.67
N ASP A 272 -5.68 26.33 -3.41
CA ASP A 272 -7.14 26.32 -3.67
C ASP A 272 -7.59 25.81 -5.05
N TYR A 273 -6.80 26.04 -6.11
CA TYR A 273 -7.16 25.69 -7.50
C TYR A 273 -6.46 24.45 -8.08
N ARG A 274 -5.47 23.88 -7.39
CA ARG A 274 -4.63 22.79 -7.94
C ARG A 274 -4.85 21.46 -7.23
N ILE A 275 -5.31 21.51 -6.00
CA ILE A 275 -5.64 20.33 -5.22
C ILE A 275 -7.16 20.22 -5.12
N TRP A 276 -7.67 19.06 -5.49
CA TRP A 276 -9.11 18.75 -5.50
C TRP A 276 -9.39 17.72 -4.43
N GLN A 277 -10.64 17.30 -4.27
CA GLN A 277 -10.96 16.17 -3.40
C GLN A 277 -10.14 14.93 -3.76
N GLY A 278 -9.63 14.26 -2.74
CA GLY A 278 -8.92 13.00 -2.87
C GLY A 278 -7.79 12.84 -1.85
N PRO A 279 -7.17 11.65 -1.80
CA PRO A 279 -5.95 11.44 -1.06
C PRO A 279 -4.76 12.12 -1.75
N PHE A 280 -3.87 12.68 -0.95
CA PHE A 280 -2.61 13.29 -1.38
C PHE A 280 -1.52 12.95 -0.38
N ARG A 281 -0.28 13.29 -0.74
CA ARG A 281 0.84 13.32 0.18
C ARG A 281 1.72 14.53 -0.07
N VAL A 282 2.26 15.09 1.00
CA VAL A 282 3.36 16.05 0.93
C VAL A 282 4.66 15.27 0.91
N VAL A 283 5.39 15.36 -0.20
CA VAL A 283 6.69 14.71 -0.40
C VAL A 283 7.79 15.74 -0.18
N LEU A 284 8.54 15.59 0.92
CA LEU A 284 9.72 16.40 1.24
C LEU A 284 10.95 15.76 0.60
N LYS A 285 11.80 16.55 -0.04
CA LYS A 285 13.04 16.08 -0.67
C LYS A 285 14.11 17.16 -0.69
N ALA A 286 15.34 16.75 -1.00
CA ALA A 286 16.43 17.68 -1.26
C ALA A 286 16.12 18.61 -2.46
N ARG A 287 16.76 19.78 -2.51
CA ARG A 287 16.64 20.70 -3.67
C ARG A 287 17.23 20.07 -4.92
N GLY A 288 16.76 20.52 -6.09
CA GLY A 288 17.12 19.95 -7.40
C GLY A 288 18.61 19.63 -7.61
N GLU A 289 19.53 20.54 -7.29
CA GLU A 289 20.97 20.30 -7.44
C GLU A 289 21.45 19.07 -6.62
N GLU A 290 21.13 19.03 -5.33
CA GLU A 290 21.50 17.88 -4.48
C GLU A 290 20.75 16.60 -4.91
N TYR A 291 19.48 16.73 -5.28
CA TYR A 291 18.61 15.61 -5.62
C TYR A 291 18.98 14.94 -6.95
N TYR A 292 19.28 15.72 -7.99
CA TYR A 292 19.59 15.21 -9.33
C TYR A 292 21.08 15.00 -9.54
N ASP A 293 21.92 15.97 -9.15
CA ASP A 293 23.34 15.94 -9.52
C ASP A 293 24.17 15.09 -8.55
N SER A 294 23.76 15.01 -7.28
CA SER A 294 24.40 14.16 -6.27
C SER A 294 23.64 12.86 -6.01
N ASN A 295 22.59 12.59 -6.81
CA ASN A 295 21.70 11.43 -6.66
C ASN A 295 21.16 11.24 -5.22
N LEU A 296 20.92 12.33 -4.49
CA LEU A 296 20.39 12.30 -3.14
C LEU A 296 18.87 12.13 -3.17
N ARG A 297 18.42 10.88 -3.29
CA ARG A 297 17.02 10.54 -3.61
C ARG A 297 16.11 10.30 -2.40
N TYR A 298 16.59 10.59 -1.19
CA TYR A 298 15.79 10.48 0.02
C TYR A 298 14.58 11.41 -0.05
N HIS A 299 13.42 10.88 0.35
CA HIS A 299 12.17 11.63 0.47
C HIS A 299 11.39 11.17 1.70
N TRP A 300 10.54 12.07 2.19
CA TRP A 300 9.65 11.81 3.33
C TRP A 300 8.23 12.17 2.94
N ASP A 301 7.32 11.23 3.12
CA ASP A 301 5.94 11.32 2.64
C ASP A 301 4.98 11.51 3.82
N LEU A 302 4.18 12.57 3.77
CA LEU A 302 3.18 12.89 4.78
C LEU A 302 1.78 12.82 4.13
N PRO A 303 1.00 11.74 4.34
CA PRO A 303 -0.30 11.56 3.72
C PRO A 303 -1.36 12.49 4.33
N PHE A 304 -2.30 12.93 3.50
CA PHE A 304 -3.50 13.66 3.92
C PHE A 304 -4.62 13.51 2.88
N THR A 305 -5.85 13.84 3.26
CA THR A 305 -7.01 13.79 2.37
C THR A 305 -7.67 15.16 2.29
N ILE A 306 -8.12 15.54 1.10
CA ILE A 306 -8.94 16.72 0.87
C ILE A 306 -10.37 16.27 0.60
N LEU A 307 -11.33 16.90 1.27
CA LEU A 307 -12.77 16.72 1.03
C LEU A 307 -13.36 18.01 0.47
N ASP A 308 -14.30 17.89 -0.47
CA ASP A 308 -15.00 19.07 -1.01
C ASP A 308 -16.03 19.64 -0.01
N THR A 309 -16.59 18.79 0.86
CA THR A 309 -17.61 19.18 1.84
C THR A 309 -17.07 19.08 3.26
N GLU A 310 -17.37 20.09 4.09
CA GLU A 310 -16.98 20.10 5.50
C GLU A 310 -17.71 19.01 6.29
N TYR A 311 -16.97 18.30 7.14
CA TYR A 311 -17.53 17.30 8.04
C TYR A 311 -18.40 17.96 9.12
N SER A 312 -19.60 17.41 9.34
CA SER A 312 -20.45 17.78 10.47
C SER A 312 -20.70 16.57 11.36
N ALA A 313 -20.40 16.69 12.65
CA ALA A 313 -20.71 15.68 13.64
C ALA A 313 -22.20 15.67 14.05
N GLU A 314 -22.90 16.79 13.84
CA GLU A 314 -24.31 16.96 14.18
C GLU A 314 -25.16 17.14 12.92
N PRO A 315 -26.39 16.59 12.86
CA PRO A 315 -27.28 16.83 11.74
C PRO A 315 -27.71 18.30 11.69
N TYR A 316 -27.57 18.92 10.52
CA TYR A 316 -28.11 20.26 10.24
C TYR A 316 -29.20 20.21 9.17
N GLY A 317 -30.00 21.27 9.12
CA GLY A 317 -31.14 21.36 8.19
C GLY A 317 -32.15 20.23 8.39
N THR A 318 -32.97 20.02 7.37
CA THR A 318 -34.00 18.99 7.29
C THR A 318 -33.44 17.71 6.66
N TYR A 319 -34.16 16.60 6.83
CA TYR A 319 -33.82 15.34 6.16
C TYR A 319 -33.79 15.50 4.63
N ALA A 320 -34.76 16.24 4.06
CA ALA A 320 -34.83 16.46 2.61
C ALA A 320 -33.62 17.25 2.09
N GLU A 321 -33.20 18.30 2.82
CA GLU A 321 -32.01 19.08 2.46
C GLU A 321 -30.75 18.20 2.48
N ARG A 322 -30.53 17.43 3.56
CA ARG A 322 -29.38 16.51 3.64
C ARG A 322 -29.42 15.40 2.60
N TYR A 323 -30.60 14.89 2.27
CA TYR A 323 -30.79 13.89 1.22
C TYR A 323 -30.38 14.43 -0.16
N THR A 324 -30.88 15.61 -0.52
CA THR A 324 -30.50 16.26 -1.79
C THR A 324 -29.02 16.63 -1.81
N GLU A 325 -28.47 17.11 -0.70
CA GLU A 325 -27.05 17.41 -0.56
C GLU A 325 -26.18 16.17 -0.78
N ALA A 326 -26.48 15.05 -0.10
CA ALA A 326 -25.75 13.80 -0.23
C ALA A 326 -25.79 13.25 -1.66
N LEU A 327 -26.96 13.26 -2.32
CA LEU A 327 -27.09 12.84 -3.71
C LEU A 327 -26.32 13.76 -4.66
N THR A 328 -26.41 15.08 -4.44
CA THR A 328 -25.71 16.06 -5.29
C THR A 328 -24.21 15.87 -5.19
N TYR A 329 -23.70 15.64 -3.97
CA TYR A 329 -22.30 15.31 -3.74
C TYR A 329 -21.91 13.98 -4.38
N ALA A 330 -22.66 12.89 -4.14
CA ALA A 330 -22.37 11.58 -4.73
C ALA A 330 -22.32 11.64 -6.26
N ALA A 331 -23.22 12.40 -6.90
CA ALA A 331 -23.25 12.58 -8.35
C ALA A 331 -21.99 13.25 -8.93
N THR A 332 -21.15 13.91 -8.11
CA THR A 332 -19.84 14.44 -8.54
C THR A 332 -18.76 13.35 -8.67
N GLN A 333 -18.98 12.17 -8.09
CA GLN A 333 -18.05 11.05 -8.14
C GLN A 333 -18.19 10.31 -9.49
N GLU A 334 -17.62 10.89 -10.55
CA GLU A 334 -17.81 10.47 -11.94
C GLU A 334 -17.48 9.01 -12.23
N LYS A 335 -16.51 8.43 -11.52
CA LYS A 335 -16.02 7.07 -11.75
C LYS A 335 -16.63 6.03 -10.80
N ASP A 336 -17.54 6.46 -9.94
CA ASP A 336 -18.15 5.62 -8.91
C ASP A 336 -19.55 5.15 -9.34
N LEU A 337 -19.88 3.90 -9.01
CA LEU A 337 -21.19 3.31 -9.33
C LEU A 337 -22.32 4.07 -8.64
N TYR A 338 -22.19 4.33 -7.34
CA TYR A 338 -23.20 5.05 -6.57
C TYR A 338 -23.32 6.50 -7.01
N GLY A 339 -22.26 7.09 -7.55
CA GLY A 339 -22.32 8.37 -8.27
C GLY A 339 -23.25 8.34 -9.49
N GLN A 340 -23.24 7.25 -10.27
CA GLN A 340 -24.19 7.07 -11.38
C GLN A 340 -25.62 6.86 -10.89
N ILE A 341 -25.79 6.07 -9.83
CA ILE A 341 -27.11 5.84 -9.20
C ILE A 341 -27.69 7.16 -8.68
N ALA A 342 -26.86 8.03 -8.09
CA ALA A 342 -27.28 9.35 -7.65
C ALA A 342 -27.71 10.25 -8.82
N ARG A 343 -27.06 10.15 -9.99
CA ARG A 343 -27.49 10.87 -11.21
C ARG A 343 -28.86 10.40 -11.69
N MET A 344 -29.13 9.09 -11.64
CA MET A 344 -30.46 8.54 -11.99
C MET A 344 -31.55 9.06 -11.04
N GLU A 345 -31.30 9.04 -9.73
CA GLU A 345 -32.24 9.57 -8.72
C GLU A 345 -32.48 11.08 -8.89
N LEU A 346 -31.45 11.84 -9.28
CA LEU A 346 -31.56 13.27 -9.59
C LEU A 346 -32.09 13.57 -11.00
N GLU A 347 -32.57 12.56 -11.75
CA GLU A 347 -33.06 12.67 -13.12
C GLU A 347 -32.04 13.24 -14.14
N LYS A 348 -30.74 13.15 -13.84
CA LYS A 348 -29.63 13.59 -14.70
C LYS A 348 -29.19 12.50 -15.67
N TRP A 349 -30.12 11.95 -16.43
CA TRP A 349 -29.89 10.81 -17.34
C TRP A 349 -28.77 11.03 -18.35
N ASN A 350 -28.64 12.26 -18.87
CA ASN A 350 -27.59 12.62 -19.84
C ASN A 350 -26.17 12.56 -19.24
N ASP A 351 -26.05 12.60 -17.92
CA ASP A 351 -24.76 12.56 -17.22
C ASP A 351 -24.41 11.13 -16.75
N VAL A 352 -25.30 10.15 -16.93
CA VAL A 352 -25.05 8.76 -16.54
C VAL A 352 -24.06 8.12 -17.50
N SER A 353 -22.97 7.58 -16.95
CA SER A 353 -21.96 6.83 -17.72
C SER A 353 -22.26 5.34 -17.72
N SER A 354 -22.68 4.80 -18.87
CA SER A 354 -22.85 3.36 -19.07
C SER A 354 -21.54 2.57 -18.85
N ASP A 355 -20.38 3.17 -19.14
CA ASP A 355 -19.07 2.52 -18.98
C ASP A 355 -18.75 2.22 -17.51
N VAL A 356 -19.09 3.14 -16.59
CA VAL A 356 -18.88 2.94 -15.15
C VAL A 356 -19.73 1.77 -14.64
N ILE A 357 -20.98 1.66 -15.11
CA ILE A 357 -21.89 0.57 -14.73
C ILE A 357 -21.42 -0.75 -15.34
N GLN A 358 -20.93 -0.75 -16.58
CA GLN A 358 -20.33 -1.93 -17.22
C GLN A 358 -19.08 -2.41 -16.45
N ASN A 359 -18.21 -1.50 -16.02
CA ASN A 359 -17.05 -1.87 -15.20
C ASN A 359 -17.44 -2.51 -13.86
N ALA A 360 -18.53 -2.04 -13.24
CA ALA A 360 -19.06 -2.66 -12.02
C ALA A 360 -19.61 -4.07 -12.31
N ILE A 361 -20.35 -4.24 -13.40
CA ILE A 361 -20.81 -5.55 -13.89
C ILE A 361 -19.63 -6.51 -14.11
N GLU A 362 -18.58 -6.07 -14.78
CA GLU A 362 -17.38 -6.88 -15.02
C GLU A 362 -16.66 -7.28 -13.72
N ARG A 363 -16.63 -6.39 -12.72
CA ARG A 363 -16.09 -6.71 -11.39
C ARG A 363 -16.91 -7.78 -10.68
N ILE A 364 -18.24 -7.64 -10.67
CA ILE A 364 -19.16 -8.63 -10.11
C ILE A 364 -19.00 -9.99 -10.79
N ASN A 365 -18.92 -10.00 -12.13
CA ASN A 365 -18.79 -11.23 -12.90
C ASN A 365 -17.47 -11.97 -12.64
N ARG A 366 -16.41 -11.26 -12.23
CA ARG A 366 -15.14 -11.85 -11.75
C ARG A 366 -15.21 -12.41 -10.33
N ARG A 367 -16.32 -12.18 -9.61
CA ARG A 367 -16.54 -12.63 -8.22
C ARG A 367 -15.40 -12.20 -7.30
N GLY A 368 -14.92 -10.97 -7.53
CA GLY A 368 -13.94 -10.33 -6.66
C GLY A 368 -14.58 -9.88 -5.36
N ASP A 369 -13.79 -9.74 -4.31
CA ASP A 369 -14.28 -9.25 -3.04
C ASP A 369 -14.97 -7.89 -3.16
N CYS A 370 -15.97 -7.65 -2.30
CA CYS A 370 -16.86 -6.49 -2.32
C CYS A 370 -17.85 -6.41 -3.51
N SER A 371 -18.00 -7.47 -4.31
CA SER A 371 -19.00 -7.51 -5.39
C SER A 371 -20.44 -7.37 -4.89
N ASP A 372 -20.73 -7.77 -3.65
CA ASP A 372 -22.02 -7.62 -2.98
C ASP A 372 -22.43 -6.14 -2.80
N PHE A 373 -21.47 -5.25 -2.54
CA PHE A 373 -21.72 -3.81 -2.49
C PHE A 373 -22.14 -3.25 -3.85
N ASP A 374 -21.58 -3.72 -4.95
CA ASP A 374 -22.03 -3.28 -6.28
C ASP A 374 -23.36 -3.93 -6.65
N MET A 375 -23.49 -5.24 -6.37
CA MET A 375 -24.69 -6.01 -6.70
C MET A 375 -25.94 -5.42 -6.06
N VAL A 376 -25.89 -5.04 -4.77
CA VAL A 376 -27.05 -4.41 -4.10
C VAL A 376 -27.41 -3.07 -4.76
N GLY A 377 -26.41 -2.30 -5.20
CA GLY A 377 -26.59 -1.06 -5.94
C GLY A 377 -27.30 -1.31 -7.28
N LEU A 378 -26.81 -2.28 -8.05
CA LEU A 378 -27.36 -2.67 -9.35
C LEU A 378 -28.78 -3.25 -9.23
N LEU A 379 -29.07 -4.10 -8.25
CA LEU A 379 -30.43 -4.58 -7.98
C LEU A 379 -31.39 -3.42 -7.64
N GLY A 380 -30.90 -2.42 -6.90
CA GLY A 380 -31.62 -1.17 -6.67
C GLY A 380 -31.89 -0.39 -7.96
N VAL A 381 -30.94 -0.36 -8.89
CA VAL A 381 -31.10 0.25 -10.22
C VAL A 381 -32.17 -0.49 -11.02
N ILE A 382 -32.11 -1.82 -11.08
CA ILE A 382 -33.08 -2.64 -11.81
C ILE A 382 -34.49 -2.36 -11.31
N THR A 383 -34.67 -2.39 -9.99
CA THR A 383 -35.98 -2.24 -9.34
C THR A 383 -36.59 -0.86 -9.56
N ARG A 384 -35.79 0.21 -9.51
CA ARG A 384 -36.29 1.59 -9.54
C ARG A 384 -36.33 2.21 -10.94
N TYR A 385 -35.38 1.84 -11.80
CA TYR A 385 -35.05 2.62 -12.99
C TYR A 385 -35.13 1.86 -14.31
N MET A 386 -34.97 0.53 -14.35
CA MET A 386 -34.87 -0.22 -15.61
C MET A 386 -36.08 -0.04 -16.55
N ASN A 387 -37.26 0.22 -15.99
CA ASN A 387 -38.51 0.43 -16.74
C ASN A 387 -38.72 1.88 -17.21
N LYS A 388 -37.84 2.82 -16.86
CA LYS A 388 -37.87 4.20 -17.37
C LYS A 388 -37.47 4.23 -18.85
N GLU A 389 -38.02 5.18 -19.60
CA GLU A 389 -37.73 5.31 -21.04
C GLU A 389 -36.29 5.80 -21.28
N GLU A 390 -35.79 6.63 -20.36
CA GLU A 390 -34.46 7.24 -20.38
C GLU A 390 -33.35 6.28 -19.93
N PHE A 391 -33.70 5.12 -19.38
CA PHE A 391 -32.72 4.16 -18.90
C PHE A 391 -31.89 3.59 -20.07
N PRO A 392 -30.54 3.58 -19.99
CA PRO A 392 -29.69 3.10 -21.08
C PRO A 392 -30.03 1.66 -21.48
N ALA A 393 -30.55 1.48 -22.69
CA ALA A 393 -31.10 0.19 -23.14
C ALA A 393 -30.03 -0.90 -23.23
N GLU A 394 -28.79 -0.52 -23.54
CA GLU A 394 -27.63 -1.40 -23.63
C GLU A 394 -27.25 -2.06 -22.30
N LEU A 395 -27.63 -1.47 -21.17
CA LEU A 395 -27.32 -2.02 -19.84
C LEU A 395 -28.32 -3.10 -19.39
N LYS A 396 -29.49 -3.22 -20.03
CA LYS A 396 -30.56 -4.10 -19.57
C LYS A 396 -30.15 -5.57 -19.57
N SER A 397 -29.67 -6.08 -20.72
CA SER A 397 -29.29 -7.50 -20.83
C SER A 397 -28.08 -7.84 -19.94
N PRO A 398 -26.98 -7.06 -19.95
CA PRO A 398 -25.84 -7.32 -19.06
C PRO A 398 -26.22 -7.34 -17.57
N LEU A 399 -27.08 -6.41 -17.12
CA LEU A 399 -27.55 -6.40 -15.73
C LEU A 399 -28.30 -7.67 -15.35
N ILE A 400 -29.22 -8.11 -16.20
CA ILE A 400 -30.00 -9.34 -15.97
C ILE A 400 -29.06 -10.55 -15.92
N GLU A 401 -28.14 -10.65 -16.89
CA GLU A 401 -27.18 -11.76 -16.95
C GLU A 401 -26.27 -11.81 -15.72
N THR A 402 -25.79 -10.67 -15.25
CA THR A 402 -24.97 -10.57 -14.04
C THR A 402 -25.71 -11.00 -12.80
N VAL A 403 -26.98 -10.59 -12.64
CA VAL A 403 -27.81 -11.04 -11.51
C VAL A 403 -28.01 -12.55 -11.54
N ILE A 404 -28.39 -13.11 -12.70
CA ILE A 404 -28.69 -14.55 -12.82
C ILE A 404 -27.47 -15.44 -12.53
N ASN A 405 -26.26 -14.99 -12.91
CA ASN A 405 -25.03 -15.78 -12.78
C ASN A 405 -24.21 -15.46 -11.51
N PHE A 406 -24.68 -14.53 -10.69
CA PHE A 406 -24.00 -14.17 -9.45
C PHE A 406 -24.05 -15.31 -8.45
N LYS A 407 -22.95 -15.45 -7.70
CA LYS A 407 -22.86 -16.43 -6.62
C LYS A 407 -23.39 -15.78 -5.34
N TYR A 408 -24.58 -16.17 -4.90
CA TYR A 408 -25.26 -15.52 -3.78
C TYR A 408 -24.80 -16.01 -2.42
N TRP A 409 -24.24 -17.23 -2.35
CA TRP A 409 -23.75 -17.78 -1.10
C TRP A 409 -22.59 -18.76 -1.28
N PHE A 410 -21.87 -19.06 -0.21
CA PHE A 410 -20.62 -19.82 -0.28
C PHE A 410 -20.80 -21.28 -0.69
N ASP A 411 -22.00 -21.86 -0.51
CA ASP A 411 -22.34 -23.24 -0.89
C ASP A 411 -22.75 -23.39 -2.36
N GLU A 412 -22.86 -22.28 -3.10
CA GLU A 412 -23.02 -22.29 -4.55
C GLU A 412 -21.70 -22.57 -5.28
N PRO A 413 -21.74 -23.19 -6.47
CA PRO A 413 -20.54 -23.58 -7.18
C PRO A 413 -19.73 -22.41 -7.78
N GLY A 414 -18.45 -22.68 -8.00
CA GLY A 414 -17.50 -21.80 -8.67
C GLY A 414 -16.65 -20.97 -7.71
N GLY A 415 -15.41 -20.72 -8.14
CA GLY A 415 -14.42 -19.98 -7.36
C GLY A 415 -14.74 -18.49 -7.24
N ASP A 416 -14.32 -17.91 -6.12
CA ASP A 416 -14.44 -16.48 -5.83
C ASP A 416 -13.35 -16.03 -4.84
N ALA A 417 -13.30 -14.73 -4.57
CA ALA A 417 -12.51 -14.10 -3.51
C ALA A 417 -13.37 -13.39 -2.46
N MET A 418 -14.69 -13.57 -2.51
CA MET A 418 -15.67 -12.79 -1.76
C MET A 418 -15.69 -13.17 -0.27
N CYS A 419 -15.88 -12.18 0.59
CA CYS A 419 -16.15 -12.39 2.01
C CYS A 419 -17.66 -12.55 2.24
N TYR A 420 -18.15 -13.74 2.60
CA TYR A 420 -19.58 -13.94 2.89
C TYR A 420 -19.96 -13.75 4.36
N THR A 421 -18.99 -13.80 5.28
CA THR A 421 -19.25 -14.13 6.71
C THR A 421 -19.09 -12.97 7.69
N THR A 422 -18.50 -11.86 7.28
CA THR A 422 -18.54 -10.63 8.07
C THR A 422 -19.97 -10.07 8.08
N GLU A 423 -20.37 -9.44 9.19
CA GLU A 423 -21.76 -9.04 9.44
C GLU A 423 -22.35 -8.21 8.28
N ASN A 424 -21.62 -7.21 7.82
CA ASN A 424 -22.04 -6.34 6.74
C ASN A 424 -22.23 -7.12 5.42
N HIS A 425 -21.30 -8.00 5.06
CA HIS A 425 -21.40 -8.77 3.83
C HIS A 425 -22.52 -9.81 3.88
N SER A 426 -22.67 -10.57 4.97
CA SER A 426 -23.78 -11.52 5.11
C SER A 426 -25.15 -10.85 4.92
N ILE A 427 -25.34 -9.65 5.49
CA ILE A 427 -26.57 -8.88 5.28
C ILE A 427 -26.74 -8.50 3.80
N LEU A 428 -25.67 -8.05 3.14
CA LEU A 428 -25.73 -7.65 1.73
C LEU A 428 -26.01 -8.83 0.81
N PHE A 429 -25.33 -9.96 0.97
CA PHE A 429 -25.57 -11.17 0.16
C PHE A 429 -27.02 -11.65 0.25
N HIS A 430 -27.57 -11.79 1.46
CA HIS A 430 -28.96 -12.19 1.62
C HIS A 430 -29.95 -11.12 1.13
N THR A 431 -29.60 -9.84 1.24
CA THR A 431 -30.40 -8.76 0.64
C THR A 431 -30.42 -8.91 -0.88
N CYS A 432 -29.26 -9.14 -1.50
CA CYS A 432 -29.12 -9.37 -2.93
C CYS A 432 -29.91 -10.60 -3.39
N GLU A 433 -29.82 -11.70 -2.65
CA GLU A 433 -30.55 -12.95 -2.90
C GLU A 433 -32.07 -12.73 -2.92
N ILE A 434 -32.61 -12.05 -1.90
CA ILE A 434 -34.05 -11.75 -1.80
C ILE A 434 -34.50 -10.82 -2.93
N LEU A 435 -33.74 -9.76 -3.22
CA LEU A 435 -34.09 -8.81 -4.28
C LEU A 435 -34.03 -9.47 -5.67
N ALA A 436 -33.03 -10.31 -5.91
CA ALA A 436 -32.90 -11.06 -7.16
C ALA A 436 -34.08 -12.03 -7.36
N GLY A 437 -34.42 -12.83 -6.35
CA GLY A 437 -35.55 -13.77 -6.41
C GLY A 437 -36.94 -13.12 -6.45
N GLN A 438 -37.05 -11.82 -6.22
CA GLN A 438 -38.28 -11.05 -6.46
C GLN A 438 -38.39 -10.54 -7.90
N LEU A 439 -37.25 -10.38 -8.60
CA LEU A 439 -37.17 -9.87 -9.96
C LEU A 439 -37.23 -10.99 -11.01
N PHE A 440 -36.65 -12.15 -10.72
CA PHE A 440 -36.50 -13.31 -11.60
C PHE A 440 -36.93 -14.59 -10.89
#